data_AF-A0ABD2QC54-F1
#
_entry.id   AF-A0ABD2QC54-F1
#
_cell.length_a   1.000
_cell.length_b   1.000
_cell.length_c   1.000
_cell.angle_alpha   90.00
_cell.angle_beta   90.00
_cell.angle_gamma   90.00
#
_symmetry.space_group_name_H-M   'P 1'
#
loop_
_entity.id
_entity.type
_entity.pdbx_description
1 polymer ?
#
loop_
_entity_poly.entity_id
_entity_poly.type
_entity_poly.pdbx_seq_one_letter_code
_entity_poly.pdbx_strand_id
1 'polypeptide(L)'
;MLTGSPPFSGEDEEELFSHIVRKEPSYPKILSQEAQCLLKGLLKKDPLERLGCGLHREKEIKGHLFFNKLTWELVESRRVQPPWKPTIGARLDIRNFDEEFTQMNVDFSPPEHLFTMNLTQREFNGFSFVNPEFVVDV
;
A
#
# COMPACT_ATOMS: atom_id res chain seq x y z
N MET A 1 -7.84 1.93 7.63
CA MET A 1 -9.00 2.14 6.74
C MET A 1 -10.31 1.82 7.43
N LEU A 2 -10.63 0.55 7.72
CA LEU A 2 -11.94 0.17 8.27
C LEU A 2 -12.16 0.54 9.75
N THR A 3 -11.08 0.52 10.56
CA THR A 3 -11.13 0.79 12.01
C THR A 3 -10.48 2.12 12.41
N GLY A 4 -9.76 2.77 11.49
CA GLY A 4 -9.00 3.99 11.77
C GLY A 4 -7.71 3.79 12.58
N SER A 5 -7.43 2.58 13.07
CA SER A 5 -6.28 2.26 13.93
C SER A 5 -5.56 0.99 13.47
N PRO A 6 -4.28 0.80 13.83
CA PRO A 6 -3.55 -0.43 13.53
C PRO A 6 -4.15 -1.64 14.28
N PRO A 7 -4.08 -2.86 13.70
CA PRO A 7 -4.63 -4.07 14.33
C PRO A 7 -3.84 -4.56 15.55
N PHE A 8 -2.57 -4.13 15.67
CA PHE A 8 -1.68 -4.42 16.79
C PHE A 8 -0.97 -3.14 17.21
N SER A 9 -0.71 -3.00 18.49
CA SER A 9 0.03 -1.90 19.12
C SER A 9 0.82 -2.46 20.30
N GLY A 10 1.94 -1.84 20.66
CA GLY A 10 2.73 -2.14 21.85
C GLY A 10 3.36 -0.86 22.39
N GLU A 11 3.81 -0.88 23.64
CA GLU A 11 4.57 0.20 24.27
C GLU A 11 5.97 0.30 23.67
N ASP A 12 6.54 -0.84 23.25
CA ASP A 12 7.80 -0.94 22.52
C ASP A 12 7.71 -1.92 21.32
N GLU A 13 8.81 -2.04 20.57
CA GLU A 13 8.88 -2.92 19.40
C GLU A 13 8.75 -4.40 19.76
N GLU A 14 9.29 -4.82 20.90
CA GLU A 14 9.26 -6.23 21.33
C GLU A 14 7.81 -6.65 21.66
N GLU A 15 7.08 -5.79 22.38
CA GLU A 15 5.67 -6.00 22.67
C GLU A 15 4.83 -5.97 21.39
N LEU A 16 5.07 -5.02 20.48
CA LEU A 16 4.38 -4.96 19.20
C LEU A 16 4.59 -6.25 18.39
N PHE A 17 5.83 -6.74 18.28
CA PHE A 17 6.11 -7.99 17.57
C PHE A 17 5.48 -9.21 18.27
N SER A 18 5.52 -9.27 19.60
CA SER A 18 4.84 -10.29 20.38
C SER A 18 3.33 -10.29 20.09
N HIS A 19 2.70 -9.11 20.03
CA HIS A 19 1.29 -8.97 19.66
C HIS A 19 1.00 -9.39 18.21
N ILE A 20 1.86 -9.01 17.25
CA ILE A 20 1.74 -9.43 15.85
C ILE A 20 1.81 -10.95 15.71
N VAL A 21 2.66 -11.63 16.48
CA VAL A 21 2.81 -13.10 16.39
C VAL A 21 1.71 -13.83 17.15
N ARG A 22 1.33 -13.37 18.34
CA ARG A 22 0.57 -14.18 19.31
C ARG A 22 -0.85 -13.69 19.56
N LYS A 23 -1.10 -12.39 19.47
CA LYS A 23 -2.40 -11.81 19.84
C LYS A 23 -3.36 -11.89 18.68
N GLU A 24 -4.62 -12.19 18.97
CA GLU A 24 -5.71 -12.05 18.00
C GLU A 24 -6.12 -10.58 17.87
N PRO A 25 -6.32 -10.05 16.65
CA PRO A 25 -6.79 -8.67 16.45
C PRO A 25 -8.17 -8.46 17.08
N SER A 26 -8.42 -7.25 17.57
CA SER A 26 -9.79 -6.85 17.96
C SER A 26 -10.59 -6.45 16.71
N TYR A 27 -11.82 -6.94 16.63
CA TYR A 27 -12.75 -6.62 15.54
C TYR A 27 -13.95 -5.85 16.10
N PRO A 28 -13.97 -4.51 16.00
CA PRO A 28 -15.05 -3.70 16.55
C PRO A 28 -16.39 -3.98 15.86
N LYS A 29 -17.49 -3.82 16.59
CA LYS A 29 -18.86 -4.07 16.09
C LYS A 29 -19.29 -3.19 14.90
N ILE A 30 -18.58 -2.09 14.64
CA ILE A 30 -18.82 -1.22 13.47
C ILE A 30 -18.50 -1.92 12.14
N LEU A 31 -17.68 -2.98 12.17
CA LEU A 31 -17.33 -3.74 10.98
C LEU A 31 -18.49 -4.63 10.54
N SER A 32 -18.83 -4.61 9.25
CA SER A 32 -19.78 -5.56 8.68
C SER A 32 -19.26 -7.00 8.81
N GLN A 33 -20.16 -7.97 8.72
CA GLN A 33 -19.81 -9.39 8.83
C GLN A 33 -18.80 -9.80 7.75
N GLU A 34 -18.97 -9.31 6.52
CA GLU A 34 -18.08 -9.57 5.39
C GLU A 34 -16.70 -8.96 5.62
N ALA A 35 -16.64 -7.75 6.19
CA ALA A 35 -15.38 -7.08 6.51
C ALA A 35 -14.62 -7.85 7.60
N GLN A 36 -15.31 -8.27 8.67
CA GLN A 36 -14.69 -9.08 9.72
C GLN A 36 -14.19 -10.42 9.19
N CYS A 37 -14.98 -11.08 8.33
CA CYS A 37 -14.60 -12.35 7.71
C CYS A 37 -13.34 -12.20 6.86
N LEU A 38 -13.28 -11.15 6.02
CA LEU A 38 -12.11 -10.84 5.21
C LEU A 38 -10.86 -10.63 6.09
N LEU A 39 -10.97 -9.76 7.10
CA LEU A 39 -9.85 -9.42 7.97
C LEU A 39 -9.35 -10.65 8.74
N LYS A 40 -10.24 -11.51 9.25
CA LYS A 40 -9.87 -12.76 9.91
C LYS A 40 -9.10 -13.70 8.99
N GLY A 41 -9.49 -13.79 7.72
CA GLY A 41 -8.79 -14.60 6.72
C GLY A 41 -7.40 -14.05 6.37
N LEU A 42 -7.29 -12.73 6.19
CA LEU A 42 -6.01 -12.08 5.84
C LEU A 42 -5.01 -12.02 7.00
N LEU A 43 -5.51 -11.87 8.24
CA LEU A 43 -4.69 -11.73 9.45
C LEU A 43 -4.39 -13.07 10.14
N LYS A 44 -4.64 -14.21 9.46
CA LYS A 44 -4.20 -15.52 9.92
C LYS A 44 -2.70 -15.57 10.15
N LYS A 45 -2.31 -16.07 11.32
CA LYS A 45 -0.89 -16.19 11.73
C LYS A 45 -0.16 -17.19 10.83
N ASP A 46 -0.74 -18.38 10.64
CA ASP A 46 -0.23 -19.38 9.72
C ASP A 46 -0.41 -18.88 8.27
N PRO A 47 0.68 -18.70 7.50
CA PRO A 47 0.59 -18.34 6.09
C PRO A 47 -0.14 -19.37 5.23
N LEU A 48 -0.13 -20.66 5.59
CA LEU A 48 -0.81 -21.71 4.82
C LEU A 48 -2.33 -21.65 4.95
N GLU A 49 -2.84 -21.12 6.07
CA GLU A 49 -4.27 -20.88 6.29
C GLU A 49 -4.70 -19.47 5.87
N ARG A 50 -3.76 -18.61 5.46
CA ARG A 50 -4.05 -17.21 5.14
C ARG A 50 -4.80 -17.11 3.81
N LEU A 51 -5.86 -16.31 3.80
CA LEU A 51 -6.67 -16.06 2.61
C LEU A 51 -5.79 -15.57 1.45
N GLY A 52 -5.85 -16.25 0.31
CA GLY A 52 -5.04 -15.94 -0.87
C GLY A 52 -3.67 -16.60 -0.92
N CYS A 53 -3.30 -17.39 0.10
CA CYS A 53 -2.11 -18.24 0.10
C CYS A 53 -2.42 -19.72 -0.21
N GLY A 54 -3.70 -20.07 -0.35
CA GLY A 54 -4.15 -21.41 -0.73
C GLY A 54 -3.95 -21.72 -2.22
N LEU A 55 -4.50 -22.86 -2.66
CA LEU A 55 -4.41 -23.35 -4.05
C LEU A 55 -5.03 -22.38 -5.06
N HIS A 56 -6.05 -21.63 -4.65
CA HIS A 56 -6.81 -20.75 -5.54
C HIS A 56 -6.33 -19.29 -5.49
N ARG A 57 -5.35 -18.96 -4.62
CA ARG A 57 -4.59 -17.70 -4.59
C ARG A 57 -5.49 -16.46 -4.76
N GLU A 58 -5.27 -15.66 -5.80
CA GLU A 58 -6.01 -14.42 -6.03
C GLU A 58 -7.52 -14.63 -6.23
N LYS A 59 -7.95 -15.82 -6.69
CA LYS A 59 -9.37 -16.12 -6.88
C LYS A 59 -10.13 -16.20 -5.55
N GLU A 60 -9.47 -16.62 -4.47
CA GLU A 60 -10.06 -16.63 -3.12
C GLU A 60 -10.37 -15.20 -2.66
N ILE A 61 -9.43 -14.28 -2.89
CA ILE A 61 -9.58 -12.87 -2.55
C ILE A 61 -10.66 -12.25 -3.45
N LYS A 62 -10.57 -12.43 -4.76
CA LYS A 62 -11.50 -11.84 -5.73
C LYS A 62 -12.94 -12.34 -5.55
N GLY A 63 -13.11 -13.59 -5.13
CA GLY A 63 -14.41 -14.22 -4.87
C GLY A 63 -14.96 -13.99 -3.46
N HIS A 64 -14.22 -13.31 -2.57
CA HIS A 64 -14.66 -13.08 -1.20
C HIS A 64 -15.90 -12.17 -1.15
N LEU A 65 -16.86 -12.46 -0.27
CA LEU A 65 -18.14 -11.73 -0.16
C LEU A 65 -17.99 -10.22 0.05
N PHE A 66 -16.90 -9.79 0.68
CA PHE A 66 -16.57 -8.37 0.85
C PHE A 66 -16.49 -7.62 -0.50
N PHE A 67 -16.08 -8.30 -1.58
CA PHE A 67 -15.94 -7.72 -2.91
C PHE A 67 -17.08 -8.09 -3.87
N ASN A 68 -18.19 -8.66 -3.38
CA ASN A 68 -19.29 -9.14 -4.24
C ASN A 68 -19.96 -8.06 -5.11
N LYS A 69 -19.82 -6.78 -4.74
CA LYS A 69 -20.33 -5.62 -5.49
C LYS A 69 -19.32 -5.06 -6.51
N LEU A 70 -18.11 -5.62 -6.59
CA LEU A 70 -17.08 -5.18 -7.52
C LEU A 70 -17.00 -6.10 -8.73
N THR A 71 -16.95 -5.50 -9.91
CA THR A 71 -16.57 -6.18 -11.15
C THR A 71 -15.10 -5.86 -11.43
N TRP A 72 -14.22 -6.85 -11.28
CA TRP A 72 -12.78 -6.66 -11.33
C TRP A 72 -12.30 -6.10 -12.69
N GLU A 73 -12.93 -6.50 -13.79
CA GLU A 73 -12.64 -6.03 -15.14
C GLU A 73 -12.98 -4.55 -15.32
N LEU A 74 -14.03 -4.06 -14.66
CA LEU A 74 -14.40 -2.64 -14.66
C LEU A 74 -13.44 -1.81 -13.80
N VAL A 75 -12.96 -2.37 -12.70
CA VAL A 75 -11.95 -1.71 -11.85
C VAL A 75 -10.62 -1.59 -12.62
N GLU A 76 -10.17 -2.67 -13.25
CA GLU A 76 -8.94 -2.72 -14.04
C GLU A 76 -8.97 -1.73 -15.22
N SER A 77 -10.11 -1.66 -15.92
CA SER A 77 -10.32 -0.70 -17.01
C SER A 77 -10.67 0.72 -16.55
N ARG A 78 -10.55 1.03 -15.25
CA ARG A 78 -10.83 2.34 -14.62
C ARG A 78 -12.25 2.88 -14.90
N ARG A 79 -13.22 1.98 -15.07
CA ARG A 79 -14.63 2.30 -15.34
C ARG A 79 -15.50 2.43 -14.09
N VAL A 80 -14.99 2.00 -12.93
CA VAL A 80 -15.66 2.22 -11.64
C VAL A 80 -15.34 3.62 -11.15
N GLN A 81 -16.38 4.42 -10.89
CA GLN A 81 -16.20 5.76 -10.31
C GLN A 81 -15.60 5.64 -8.89
N PRO A 82 -14.49 6.35 -8.58
CA PRO A 82 -13.96 6.39 -7.22
C PRO A 82 -15.00 6.95 -6.22
N PRO A 83 -15.13 6.36 -5.02
CA PRO A 83 -16.08 6.85 -4.01
C PRO A 83 -15.68 8.23 -3.47
N TRP A 84 -14.41 8.59 -3.57
CA TRP A 84 -13.88 9.90 -3.23
C TRP A 84 -13.00 10.41 -4.36
N LYS A 85 -13.19 11.67 -4.74
CA LYS A 85 -12.35 12.37 -5.72
C LYS A 85 -11.63 13.52 -5.00
N PRO A 86 -10.29 13.57 -4.98
CA PRO A 86 -9.55 14.67 -4.38
C PRO A 86 -9.90 15.99 -5.07
N THR A 87 -9.88 17.07 -4.30
CA THR A 87 -10.00 18.42 -4.87
C THR A 87 -8.64 18.81 -5.45
N ILE A 88 -8.64 19.20 -6.73
CA ILE A 88 -7.46 19.65 -7.47
C ILE A 88 -7.89 20.90 -8.23
N GLY A 89 -7.25 22.03 -7.98
CA GLY A 89 -7.57 23.31 -8.60
C GLY A 89 -6.81 23.58 -9.90
N ALA A 90 -5.59 23.06 -10.02
CA ALA A 90 -4.73 23.25 -11.19
C ALA A 90 -3.74 22.09 -11.34
N ARG A 91 -3.04 22.04 -12.49
CA ARG A 91 -2.06 20.99 -12.80
C ARG A 91 -0.91 20.89 -11.79
N LEU A 92 -0.53 21.99 -11.16
CA LEU A 92 0.57 22.09 -10.19
C LEU A 92 0.07 22.25 -8.74
N ASP A 93 -1.16 21.83 -8.46
CA ASP A 93 -1.74 21.95 -7.13
C ASP A 93 -1.07 20.99 -6.13
N ILE A 94 -0.61 21.54 -5.01
CA ILE A 94 0.11 20.82 -3.97
C ILE A 94 -0.69 20.65 -2.67
N ARG A 95 -1.99 21.02 -2.64
CA ARG A 95 -2.79 21.06 -1.40
C ARG A 95 -2.99 19.72 -0.67
N ASN A 96 -2.76 18.62 -1.37
CA ASN A 96 -2.93 17.27 -0.81
C ASN A 96 -1.59 16.69 -0.30
N PHE A 97 -0.53 17.50 -0.28
CA PHE A 97 0.77 17.17 0.31
C PHE A 97 0.94 17.93 1.63
N ASP A 98 1.78 17.38 2.51
CA ASP A 98 2.08 18.01 3.79
C ASP A 98 2.90 19.29 3.61
N GLU A 99 2.61 20.30 4.43
CA GLU A 99 3.25 21.61 4.31
C GLU A 99 4.75 21.53 4.56
N GLU A 100 5.17 20.62 5.45
CA GLU A 100 6.58 20.32 5.73
C GLU A 100 7.38 20.10 4.45
N PHE A 101 6.85 19.33 3.50
CA PHE A 101 7.56 19.04 2.25
C PHE A 101 7.39 20.13 1.20
N THR A 102 6.21 20.76 1.11
CA THR A 102 5.97 21.81 0.11
C THR A 102 6.75 23.09 0.38
N GLN A 103 7.21 23.29 1.61
CA GLN A 103 8.05 24.42 2.01
C GLN A 103 9.55 24.12 1.95
N MET A 104 9.95 22.86 1.74
CA MET A 104 11.36 22.50 1.57
C MET A 104 11.92 23.04 0.25
N ASN A 105 13.21 23.40 0.27
CA ASN A 105 13.93 23.74 -0.96
C ASN A 105 14.03 22.53 -1.88
N VAL A 106 13.82 22.74 -3.18
CA VAL A 106 13.90 21.70 -4.22
C VAL A 106 15.33 21.56 -4.75
N ASP A 107 16.31 21.65 -3.86
CA ASP A 107 17.73 21.59 -4.19
C ASP A 107 18.27 20.18 -3.98
N PHE A 108 19.20 19.76 -4.85
CA PHE A 108 19.95 18.53 -4.62
C PHE A 108 20.92 18.71 -3.47
N SER A 109 20.93 17.75 -2.54
CA SER A 109 22.00 17.64 -1.54
C SER A 109 23.36 17.56 -2.25
N PRO A 110 24.37 18.36 -1.83
CA PRO A 110 25.69 18.32 -2.46
C PRO A 110 26.31 16.91 -2.40
N PRO A 111 26.89 16.41 -3.51
CA PRO A 111 27.49 15.09 -3.53
C PRO A 111 28.79 15.06 -2.71
N GLU A 112 28.92 14.04 -1.85
CA GLU A 112 30.15 13.80 -1.10
C GLU A 112 31.17 13.04 -1.97
N HIS A 113 32.10 13.77 -2.58
CA HIS A 113 33.00 13.23 -3.60
C HIS A 113 33.82 12.02 -3.14
N LEU A 114 34.32 12.02 -1.90
CA LEU A 114 35.12 10.90 -1.37
C LEU A 114 34.27 9.63 -1.25
N PHE A 115 33.01 9.77 -0.85
CA PHE A 115 32.07 8.67 -0.79
C PHE A 115 31.79 8.13 -2.20
N THR A 116 31.46 9.01 -3.16
CA THR A 116 31.15 8.60 -4.54
C THR A 116 32.32 7.89 -5.23
N MET A 117 33.55 8.31 -4.97
CA MET A 117 34.76 7.68 -5.54
C MET A 117 35.00 6.25 -5.01
N ASN A 118 34.58 5.97 -3.77
CA ASN A 118 34.74 4.65 -3.16
C ASN A 118 33.63 3.64 -3.57
N LEU A 119 32.60 4.08 -4.29
CA LEU A 119 31.52 3.21 -4.77
C LEU A 119 31.96 2.38 -5.98
N THR A 120 31.61 1.10 -5.99
CA THR A 120 31.83 0.21 -7.13
C THR A 120 30.81 0.51 -8.23
N GLN A 121 31.16 1.37 -9.18
CA GLN A 121 30.24 1.84 -10.25
C GLN A 121 29.57 0.71 -11.06
N ARG A 122 30.20 -0.46 -11.15
CA ARG A 122 29.66 -1.62 -11.87
C ARG A 122 28.43 -2.23 -11.20
N GLU A 123 28.20 -1.96 -9.92
CA GLU A 123 26.98 -2.39 -9.20
C GLU A 123 25.71 -1.75 -9.78
N PHE A 124 25.85 -0.64 -10.51
CA PHE A 124 24.75 0.07 -11.17
C PHE A 124 24.61 -0.28 -12.67
N ASN A 125 25.35 -1.27 -13.17
CA ASN A 125 25.20 -1.72 -14.56
C ASN A 125 23.77 -2.23 -14.81
N GLY A 126 23.16 -1.79 -15.92
CA GLY A 126 21.77 -2.13 -16.25
C GLY A 126 20.72 -1.23 -15.58
N PHE A 127 21.13 -0.18 -14.88
CA PHE A 127 20.20 0.79 -14.27
C PHE A 127 19.42 1.62 -15.31
N SER A 128 20.05 2.02 -16.41
CA SER A 128 19.43 2.88 -17.42
C SER A 128 18.26 2.17 -18.11
N PHE A 129 17.07 2.76 -17.99
CA PHE A 129 15.83 2.26 -18.60
C PHE A 129 14.95 3.42 -19.06
N VAL A 130 14.26 3.24 -20.20
CA VAL A 130 13.22 4.14 -20.70
C VAL A 130 12.01 3.28 -21.04
N ASN A 131 10.83 3.63 -20.51
CA ASN A 131 9.60 2.88 -20.75
C ASN A 131 9.08 3.11 -22.18
N PRO A 132 9.07 2.09 -23.06
CA PRO A 132 8.58 2.24 -24.43
C PRO A 132 7.06 2.43 -24.51
N GLU A 133 6.31 2.03 -23.48
CA GLU A 133 4.85 2.10 -23.41
C GLU A 133 4.35 3.41 -22.76
N PHE A 134 5.25 4.36 -22.45
CA PHE A 134 4.84 5.62 -21.84
C PHE A 134 4.19 6.54 -22.88
N VAL A 135 2.85 6.58 -22.86
CA VAL A 135 2.06 7.47 -23.70
C VAL A 135 1.88 8.81 -22.98
N VAL A 136 2.34 9.89 -23.62
CA VAL A 136 2.00 11.26 -23.21
C VAL A 136 0.72 11.63 -23.95
N ASP A 137 -0.40 11.75 -23.23
CA ASP A 137 -1.58 12.41 -23.77
C ASP A 137 -1.22 13.91 -23.93
N VAL A 138 -0.95 14.32 -25.17
CA VAL A 138 -0.69 15.73 -25.58
C VAL A 138 -1.99 16.46 -25.83
#